data_AF-A0A838CZA2-F1
#
_entry.id   AF-A0A838CZA2-F1
#
_cell.length_a   1.000
_cell.length_b   1.000
_cell.length_c   1.000
_cell.angle_alpha   90.00
_cell.angle_beta   90.00
_cell.angle_gamma   90.00
#
_symmetry.space_group_name_H-M   'P 1'
#
loop_
_entity.id
_entity.type
_entity.pdbx_description
1 polymer ?
#
loop_
_entity_poly.entity_id
_entity_poly.type
_entity_poly.pdbx_seq_one_letter_code
_entity_poly.pdbx_strand_id
1 'polypeptide(L)' 'PAGHGDDGSTLEDLVLRAWEDLSSHRPVACPVCRGDMVARYGAGPAAPRQAAAQAVGGRCLDCGSGLA' A
#
# COMPACT_ATOMS: atom_id res chain seq x y z
N PRO A 1 5.70 -0.76 31.59
CA PRO A 1 4.68 -0.76 30.51
C PRO A 1 4.62 0.64 29.87
N ALA A 2 5.13 0.77 28.64
CA ALA A 2 4.90 1.87 27.70
C ALA A 2 5.50 1.43 26.34
N GLY A 3 4.78 1.71 25.25
CA GLY A 3 5.02 1.13 23.94
C GLY A 3 6.13 1.78 23.11
N HIS A 4 6.65 1.00 22.17
CA HIS A 4 7.03 1.41 20.83
C HIS A 4 7.23 0.12 20.04
N GLY A 5 6.28 -0.23 19.17
CA GLY A 5 6.46 -1.33 18.22
C GLY A 5 7.42 -0.90 17.13
N ASP A 6 8.68 -0.70 17.48
CA ASP A 6 9.82 -0.54 16.57
C ASP A 6 10.58 -1.86 16.58
N ASP A 7 10.03 -2.81 15.84
CA ASP A 7 10.59 -4.15 15.67
C ASP A 7 11.50 -4.13 14.44
N GLY A 8 12.59 -3.35 14.50
CA GLY A 8 13.71 -3.38 13.54
C GLY A 8 13.37 -3.27 12.04
N SER A 9 12.17 -2.81 11.69
CA SER A 9 11.66 -2.85 10.32
C SER A 9 12.08 -1.59 9.60
N THR A 10 12.80 -1.76 8.49
CA THR A 10 13.28 -0.62 7.71
C THR A 10 12.12 0.07 6.97
N LEU A 11 12.33 1.30 6.49
CA LEU A 11 11.36 1.96 5.60
C LEU A 11 11.01 1.07 4.39
N GLU A 12 12.00 0.33 3.90
CA GLU A 12 11.86 -0.58 2.77
C GLU A 12 10.96 -1.77 3.10
N ASP A 13 11.08 -2.36 4.30
CA ASP A 13 10.16 -3.40 4.80
C ASP A 13 8.72 -2.88 4.91
N LEU A 14 8.55 -1.65 5.37
CA LEU A 14 7.22 -1.03 5.47
C LEU A 14 6.60 -0.79 4.09
N VAL A 15 7.40 -0.38 3.11
CA VAL A 15 6.96 -0.19 1.72
C VAL A 15 6.64 -1.53 1.05
N LEU A 16 7.46 -2.56 1.26
CA LEU A 16 7.25 -3.91 0.73
C LEU A 16 5.96 -4.53 1.27
N ARG A 17 5.71 -4.45 2.58
CA ARG A 17 4.46 -4.94 3.18
C ARG A 17 3.24 -4.20 2.64
N ALA A 18 3.31 -2.88 2.53
CA ALA A 18 2.21 -2.11 1.96
C ALA A 18 1.93 -2.52 0.49
N TRP A 19 2.97 -2.84 -0.28
CA TRP A 19 2.84 -3.36 -1.64
C TRP A 19 2.24 -4.77 -1.71
N GLU A 20 2.67 -5.69 -0.85
CA GLU A 20 2.07 -7.03 -0.73
C GLU A 20 0.59 -6.94 -0.35
N ASP A 21 0.22 -6.09 0.59
CA ASP A 21 -1.17 -5.90 0.99
C ASP A 21 -2.01 -5.30 -0.15
N LEU A 22 -1.51 -4.27 -0.85
CA LEU A 22 -2.20 -3.65 -1.98
C LEU A 22 -2.38 -4.63 -3.16
N SER A 23 -1.33 -5.41 -3.49
CA SER A 23 -1.38 -6.44 -4.54
C SER A 23 -2.31 -7.60 -4.18
N SER A 24 -2.45 -7.89 -2.88
CA SER A 24 -3.39 -8.87 -2.34
C SER A 24 -4.82 -8.34 -2.19
N HIS A 25 -5.11 -7.12 -2.65
CA HIS A 25 -6.39 -6.43 -2.46
C HIS A 25 -6.81 -6.31 -0.98
N ARG A 26 -5.83 -6.27 -0.05
CA ARG A 26 -6.07 -6.06 1.36
C ARG A 26 -6.18 -4.56 1.68
N PRO A 27 -6.98 -4.18 2.68
CA PRO A 27 -7.07 -2.80 3.13
C PRO A 27 -5.73 -2.35 3.73
N VAL A 28 -5.24 -1.19 3.29
CA VAL A 28 -4.00 -0.58 3.80
C VAL A 28 -4.34 0.69 4.57
N ALA A 29 -3.78 0.81 5.77
CA ALA A 29 -3.88 2.05 6.54
C ALA A 29 -2.86 3.06 6.02
N CYS A 30 -3.27 4.31 5.84
CA CYS A 30 -2.38 5.37 5.42
C CYS A 30 -1.22 5.52 6.44
N PRO A 31 0.05 5.47 6.03
CA PRO A 31 1.17 5.64 6.96
C PRO A 31 1.24 7.06 7.55
N VAL A 32 0.60 8.04 6.92
CA VAL A 32 0.59 9.45 7.35
C VAL A 32 -0.48 9.72 8.41
N CYS A 33 -1.73 9.33 8.15
CA CYS A 33 -2.87 9.68 9.01
C CYS A 33 -3.63 8.48 9.58
N ARG A 34 -3.23 7.25 9.24
CA ARG A 34 -3.92 5.98 9.57
C ARG A 34 -5.33 5.81 9.00
N GLY A 35 -5.80 6.74 8.17
CA GLY A 35 -7.06 6.63 7.42
C GLY A 35 -7.03 5.57 6.31
N ASP A 36 -8.16 5.32 5.67
CA ASP A 36 -8.31 4.29 4.65
C ASP A 36 -7.54 4.67 3.37
N MET A 37 -6.68 3.76 2.90
CA MET A 37 -5.94 3.91 1.66
C MET A 37 -6.49 2.97 0.60
N VAL A 38 -6.92 3.53 -0.53
CA VAL A 38 -7.40 2.77 -1.68
C VAL A 38 -6.26 2.55 -2.68
N ALA A 39 -6.10 1.31 -3.13
CA ALA A 39 -5.16 0.95 -4.17
C ALA A 39 -5.54 1.62 -5.51
N ARG A 40 -4.54 2.09 -6.24
CA ARG A 40 -4.67 2.51 -7.63
C ARG A 40 -4.13 1.40 -8.49
N TYR A 41 -4.99 0.75 -9.26
CA TYR A 41 -4.60 -0.33 -10.14
C TYR A 41 -4.35 0.19 -11.56
N GLY A 42 -3.20 -0.17 -12.13
CA GLY A 42 -2.83 0.18 -13.50
C GLY A 42 -2.88 -1.04 -14.41
N ALA A 43 -3.24 -0.84 -15.67
CA ALA A 43 -2.98 -1.82 -16.72
C ALA A 43 -1.50 -1.73 -17.08
N GLY A 44 -0.67 -2.59 -16.48
CA GLY A 44 0.75 -2.69 -16.86
C GLY A 44 0.86 -3.02 -18.36
N PRO A 45 1.89 -2.51 -19.07
CA PRO A 45 1.97 -2.56 -20.54
C PRO A 45 2.06 -3.97 -21.16
N ALA A 46 2.11 -5.03 -20.35
CA ALA A 46 2.25 -6.42 -20.81
C ALA A 46 1.40 -7.44 -20.02
N ALA A 47 0.40 -7.00 -19.25
CA ALA A 47 -0.42 -7.91 -18.48
C ALA A 47 -1.47 -8.61 -19.39
N PRO A 48 -1.50 -9.96 -19.51
CA PRO A 48 -2.61 -10.65 -20.16
C PRO A 48 -3.94 -10.25 -19.48
N ARG A 49 -5.08 -10.35 -20.18
CA ARG A 49 -6.43 -10.01 -19.65
C ARG A 49 -6.79 -10.64 -18.28
N GLN A 50 -6.01 -11.63 -17.84
CA GLN A 50 -6.15 -12.41 -16.61
C GLN A 50 -5.12 -12.03 -15.54
N ALA A 51 -4.06 -11.29 -15.88
CA ALA A 51 -3.14 -10.72 -14.91
C ALA A 51 -3.89 -9.56 -14.26
N ALA A 52 -4.31 -9.81 -13.01
CA ALA A 52 -4.92 -8.84 -12.13
C ALA A 52 -4.20 -7.50 -12.29
N ALA A 53 -4.97 -6.43 -12.45
CA ALA A 53 -4.44 -5.09 -12.53
C ALA A 53 -3.46 -4.92 -11.35
N GLN A 54 -2.19 -4.65 -11.64
CA GLN A 54 -1.22 -4.48 -10.57
C GLN A 54 -1.52 -3.16 -9.89
N ALA A 55 -1.46 -3.14 -8.57
CA ALA A 55 -1.39 -1.86 -7.87
C ALA A 55 -0.20 -1.10 -8.51
N VAL A 56 -0.36 0.17 -8.77
CA VAL A 56 0.70 1.08 -9.27
C VAL A 56 0.86 2.24 -8.27
N GLY A 57 0.32 2.06 -7.08
CA GLY A 57 0.26 3.06 -6.03
C GLY A 57 -1.02 2.94 -5.18
N GLY A 58 -1.19 3.89 -4.27
CA GLY A 58 -2.36 4.02 -3.40
C GLY A 58 -2.65 5.49 -3.09
N ARG A 59 -3.90 5.82 -2.78
CA ARG A 59 -4.28 7.16 -2.32
C ARG A 59 -5.14 7.06 -1.06
N CYS A 60 -4.78 7.81 -0.04
CA CYS A 60 -5.61 7.94 1.15
C CYS A 60 -6.86 8.77 0.84
N LEU A 61 -8.01 8.32 1.32
CA LEU A 61 -9.29 9.03 1.16
C LEU A 61 -9.41 10.23 2.11
N ASP A 62 -8.76 10.16 3.28
CA ASP A 62 -8.82 11.19 4.32
C ASP A 62 -7.83 12.34 4.07
N CYS A 63 -6.53 12.05 4.03
CA CYS A 63 -5.50 13.10 3.90
C CYS A 63 -5.02 13.32 2.46
N GLY A 64 -5.44 12.47 1.52
CA GLY A 64 -5.04 12.59 0.11
C GLY A 64 -3.61 12.16 -0.22
N SER A 65 -2.83 11.70 0.77
CA SER A 65 -1.45 11.22 0.55
C SER A 65 -1.39 10.09 -0.46
N GLY A 66 -0.43 10.17 -1.38
CA GLY A 66 -0.17 9.17 -2.40
C GLY A 66 1.00 8.27 -2.01
N LEU A 67 0.88 6.99 -2.34
CA LEU A 67 1.97 6.03 -2.44
C LEU A 67 2.14 5.69 -3.92
N ALA A 68 3.38 5.65 -4.42
CA ALA A 68 3.72 5.32 -5.80
C ALA A 68 4.73 4.17 -5.81
#